data_AF-A0A833ASJ6-F1
#
_entry.id   AF-A0A833ASJ6-F1
#
_cell.length_a   1.000
_cell.length_b   1.000
_cell.length_c   1.000
_cell.angle_alpha   90.00
_cell.angle_beta   90.00
_cell.angle_gamma   90.00
#
_symmetry.space_group_name_H-M   'P 1'
#
loop_
_entity.id
_entity.type
_entity.pdbx_description
1 polymer ?
#
loop_
_entity_poly.entity_id
_entity_poly.type
_entity_poly.pdbx_seq_one_letter_code
_entity_poly.pdbx_strand_id
1 'polypeptide(L)'
;MRQFILIMCVLTFLFVTACSEDSSTGPEPADDNSNGEIDNPKDENPVTAFKFSEIQDNVFSVSCAFSGCHDTATKRGNLDLSETNAYGNLVNVASTGNPDMLRVAPGSSSDSYLIAKLTGNGTSQMPPNGNALSQETIDKIKAWIDDGAQNN
;
A
#
# COMPACT_ATOMS: atom_id res chain seq x y z
N MET A 1 -28.94 28.08 -26.06
CA MET A 1 -28.87 28.48 -27.48
C MET A 1 -27.55 29.21 -27.71
N ARG A 2 -26.75 28.71 -28.68
CA ARG A 2 -25.81 29.43 -29.59
C ARG A 2 -24.66 30.22 -28.94
N GLN A 3 -23.41 29.73 -28.98
CA GLN A 3 -22.45 29.78 -30.11
C GLN A 3 -22.12 31.19 -30.63
N PHE A 4 -20.89 31.65 -30.38
CA PHE A 4 -20.11 32.63 -31.17
C PHE A 4 -18.61 32.36 -30.85
N ILE A 5 -17.84 31.54 -31.58
CA ILE A 5 -17.25 31.67 -32.92
C ILE A 5 -16.26 32.85 -33.06
N LEU A 6 -14.99 32.47 -33.21
CA LEU A 6 -13.86 33.03 -34.00
C LEU A 6 -13.34 34.44 -33.69
N ILE A 7 -12.03 34.53 -33.40
CA ILE A 7 -11.06 35.30 -34.18
C ILE A 7 -9.66 34.70 -33.94
N MET A 8 -9.09 34.13 -35.01
CA MET A 8 -7.68 33.79 -35.13
C MET A 8 -6.92 35.07 -35.49
N CYS A 9 -5.86 35.40 -34.74
CA CYS A 9 -4.84 36.35 -35.18
C CYS A 9 -3.48 35.64 -35.18
N VAL A 10 -3.10 35.19 -36.37
CA VAL A 10 -1.73 34.79 -36.72
C VAL A 10 -0.88 36.04 -36.78
N LEU A 11 0.20 36.14 -36.01
CA LEU A 11 1.32 37.04 -36.34
C LEU A 11 2.64 36.43 -35.86
N THR A 12 3.33 35.83 -36.82
CA THR A 12 4.77 35.51 -36.83
C THR A 12 5.62 36.76 -36.60
N PHE A 13 6.66 36.67 -35.76
CA PHE A 13 7.83 37.54 -35.88
C PHE A 13 9.12 36.77 -35.53
N LEU A 14 9.94 36.58 -36.57
CA LEU A 14 11.36 36.23 -36.50
C LEU A 14 12.14 37.35 -35.81
N PHE A 15 13.03 37.01 -34.89
CA PHE A 15 14.31 37.71 -34.71
C PHE A 15 15.41 36.69 -34.42
N VAL A 16 16.43 36.71 -35.28
CA VAL A 16 17.67 35.93 -35.25
C VAL A 16 18.78 36.79 -34.63
N THR A 17 19.71 36.17 -33.88
CA THR A 17 21.18 36.45 -33.81
C THR A 17 21.70 36.07 -32.40
N ALA A 18 22.46 34.98 -32.28
CA ALA A 18 23.93 34.87 -32.08
C ALA A 18 24.39 35.33 -30.68
N CYS A 19 25.21 34.58 -29.93
CA CYS A 19 26.58 34.19 -30.27
C CYS A 19 26.94 32.74 -29.89
N SER A 20 27.89 32.20 -30.66
CA SER A 20 28.63 30.96 -30.39
C SER A 20 29.78 31.20 -29.40
N GLU A 21 30.10 30.21 -28.57
CA GLU A 21 31.46 29.99 -28.07
C GLU A 21 31.73 28.48 -27.88
N ASP A 22 32.91 28.09 -28.31
CA ASP A 22 33.42 26.78 -28.73
C ASP A 22 34.14 26.06 -27.59
N SER A 23 34.00 24.73 -27.47
CA SER A 23 35.11 23.85 -27.05
C SER A 23 34.79 22.36 -27.29
N SER A 24 35.41 21.77 -28.32
CA SER A 24 36.15 20.47 -28.32
C SER A 24 35.56 19.28 -27.53
N THR A 25 35.37 18.05 -28.02
CA THR A 25 36.06 17.24 -29.05
C THR A 25 35.25 15.96 -29.34
N GLY A 26 35.26 15.50 -30.61
CA GLY A 26 35.23 14.06 -30.98
C GLY A 26 33.91 13.50 -31.56
N PRO A 27 33.92 12.86 -32.74
CA PRO A 27 32.78 12.11 -33.25
C PRO A 27 32.89 10.62 -32.87
N GLU A 28 31.90 10.10 -32.14
CA GLU A 28 31.61 8.66 -32.13
C GLU A 28 30.24 8.40 -32.78
N PRO A 29 30.09 7.27 -33.49
CA PRO A 29 29.05 7.05 -34.50
C PRO A 29 27.68 6.69 -33.92
N ALA A 30 26.65 6.93 -34.74
CA ALA A 30 25.25 6.65 -34.46
C ALA A 30 24.89 5.16 -34.50
N ASP A 31 24.38 4.60 -33.40
CA ASP A 31 23.04 4.02 -33.23
C ASP A 31 22.77 3.97 -31.71
N ASP A 32 21.58 4.31 -31.21
CA ASP A 32 20.49 3.36 -31.05
C ASP A 32 19.15 4.11 -30.95
N ASN A 33 18.18 3.48 -31.57
CA ASN A 33 16.79 3.82 -31.69
C ASN A 33 16.10 3.95 -30.32
N SER A 34 15.65 5.16 -29.98
CA SER A 34 14.76 5.39 -28.85
C SER A 34 13.38 4.79 -29.13
N ASN A 35 13.18 3.55 -28.70
CA ASN A 35 11.88 3.05 -28.26
C ASN A 35 11.99 2.83 -26.76
N GLY A 36 11.33 3.69 -25.98
CA GLY A 36 11.27 3.56 -24.53
C GLY A 36 10.54 2.28 -24.13
N GLU A 37 11.31 1.28 -23.71
CA GLU A 37 10.80 0.11 -22.98
C GLU A 37 10.63 0.53 -21.51
N ILE A 38 9.37 0.58 -21.07
CA ILE A 38 9.00 0.59 -19.67
C ILE A 38 9.02 -0.85 -19.22
N ASP A 39 10.13 -1.29 -18.64
CA ASP A 39 10.17 -2.51 -17.86
C ASP A 39 11.28 -2.43 -16.80
N ASN A 40 10.92 -1.89 -15.64
CA ASN A 40 11.64 -2.26 -14.43
C ASN A 40 11.04 -3.58 -13.94
N PRO A 41 11.70 -4.75 -14.13
CA PRO A 41 11.30 -5.95 -13.41
C PRO A 41 11.60 -5.70 -11.95
N LYS A 42 10.56 -5.40 -11.14
CA LYS A 42 10.65 -5.69 -9.72
C LYS A 42 10.73 -7.21 -9.65
N ASP A 43 11.90 -7.69 -9.28
CA ASP A 43 12.19 -9.04 -8.80
C ASP A 43 10.93 -9.69 -8.18
N GLU A 44 10.23 -10.49 -8.99
CA GLU A 44 9.02 -11.22 -8.58
C GLU A 44 9.44 -12.45 -7.77
N ASN A 45 10.03 -12.22 -6.60
CA ASN A 45 10.06 -13.27 -5.61
C ASN A 45 8.65 -13.34 -4.99
N PRO A 46 7.90 -14.44 -5.15
CA PRO A 46 6.56 -14.55 -4.59
C PRO A 46 6.60 -14.27 -3.08
N VAL A 47 5.73 -13.35 -2.63
CA VAL A 47 5.58 -13.04 -1.21
C VAL A 47 5.00 -14.27 -0.52
N THR A 48 5.83 -14.98 0.25
CA THR A 48 5.36 -16.10 1.05
C THR A 48 4.40 -15.60 2.13
N ALA A 49 3.13 -15.98 2.04
CA ALA A 49 2.13 -15.67 3.05
C ALA A 49 2.52 -16.21 4.43
N PHE A 50 2.17 -15.47 5.48
CA PHE A 50 2.20 -16.04 6.82
C PHE A 50 1.07 -17.05 7.00
N LYS A 51 1.32 -18.04 7.86
CA LYS A 51 0.25 -18.77 8.54
C LYS A 51 -0.39 -17.90 9.59
N PHE A 52 -1.63 -18.21 9.98
CA PHE A 52 -2.27 -17.46 11.05
C PHE A 52 -1.50 -17.57 12.37
N SER A 53 -0.95 -18.75 12.68
CA SER A 53 -0.03 -18.97 13.81
C SER A 53 1.18 -18.04 13.79
N GLU A 54 1.79 -17.80 12.63
CA GLU A 54 2.92 -16.87 12.51
C GLU A 54 2.50 -15.41 12.69
N ILE A 55 1.31 -15.02 12.24
CA ILE A 55 0.74 -13.69 12.52
C ILE A 55 0.51 -13.53 14.02
N GLN A 56 -0.07 -14.56 14.66
CA GLN A 56 -0.31 -14.54 16.09
C GLN A 56 0.99 -14.36 16.87
N ASP A 57 1.98 -15.22 16.62
CA ASP A 57 3.20 -15.30 17.42
C ASP A 57 4.14 -14.11 17.18
N ASN A 58 4.25 -13.65 15.93
CA ASN A 58 5.26 -12.64 15.55
C ASN A 58 4.71 -11.22 15.50
N VAL A 59 3.38 -11.04 15.41
CA VAL A 59 2.75 -9.73 15.24
C VAL A 59 1.82 -9.43 16.41
N PHE A 60 0.78 -10.24 16.60
CA PHE A 60 -0.26 -9.92 17.58
C PHE A 60 0.25 -10.03 19.02
N SER A 61 0.87 -11.14 19.39
CA SER A 61 1.40 -11.36 20.73
C SER A 61 2.57 -10.41 21.07
N VAL A 62 3.31 -9.94 20.06
CA VAL A 62 4.47 -9.05 20.25
C VAL A 62 4.07 -7.58 20.40
N SER A 63 3.09 -7.11 19.62
CA SER A 63 2.86 -5.67 19.44
C SER A 63 1.42 -5.20 19.55
N CYS A 64 0.46 -6.11 19.74
CA CYS A 64 -0.97 -5.76 19.70
C CYS A 64 -1.74 -6.22 20.95
N ALA A 65 -1.55 -7.47 21.35
CA ALA A 65 -2.32 -8.18 22.37
C ALA A 65 -1.72 -8.01 23.77
N PHE A 66 -1.42 -6.77 24.17
CA PHE A 66 -0.88 -6.46 25.49
C PHE A 66 -1.81 -5.56 26.30
N SER A 67 -1.57 -5.51 27.61
CA SER A 67 -2.37 -4.75 28.57
C SER A 67 -2.54 -3.29 28.15
N GLY A 68 -3.79 -2.84 28.08
CA GLY A 68 -4.13 -1.49 27.63
C GLY A 68 -4.40 -1.35 26.14
N CYS A 69 -4.25 -2.41 25.34
CA CYS A 69 -4.50 -2.42 23.90
C CYS A 69 -5.54 -3.49 23.52
N HIS A 70 -5.15 -4.54 22.79
CA HIS A 70 -6.06 -5.56 22.26
C HIS A 70 -5.95 -6.89 23.03
N ASP A 71 -5.74 -6.82 24.34
CA ASP A 71 -5.74 -8.00 25.21
C ASP A 71 -7.16 -8.39 25.67
N THR A 72 -7.24 -9.50 26.41
CA THR A 72 -8.50 -10.05 26.92
C THR A 72 -9.22 -9.13 27.91
N ALA A 73 -8.49 -8.28 28.63
CA ALA A 73 -9.06 -7.37 29.61
C ALA A 73 -9.52 -6.04 28.99
N THR A 74 -8.69 -5.42 28.14
CA THR A 74 -8.93 -4.07 27.63
C THR A 74 -9.81 -4.07 26.39
N LYS A 75 -9.59 -5.02 25.48
CA LYS A 75 -10.32 -5.17 24.23
C LYS A 75 -10.55 -3.86 23.46
N ARG A 76 -9.53 -3.00 23.31
CA ARG A 76 -9.73 -1.69 22.64
C ARG A 76 -10.35 -1.88 21.25
N GLY A 77 -11.31 -1.03 20.91
CA GLY A 77 -12.08 -1.18 19.67
C GLY A 77 -12.97 -2.42 19.64
N ASN A 78 -13.32 -2.97 20.82
CA ASN A 78 -14.04 -4.23 20.99
C ASN A 78 -13.33 -5.42 20.31
N LEU A 79 -12.01 -5.47 20.40
CA LEU A 79 -11.17 -6.46 19.74
C LEU A 79 -10.17 -7.04 20.73
N ASP A 80 -10.20 -8.36 20.87
CA ASP A 80 -9.27 -9.18 21.62
C ASP A 80 -8.44 -10.04 20.65
N LEU A 81 -7.14 -9.81 20.62
CA LEU A 81 -6.13 -10.47 19.77
C LEU A 81 -5.28 -11.48 20.55
N SER A 82 -5.71 -11.90 21.74
CA SER A 82 -5.11 -13.03 22.43
C SER A 82 -5.23 -14.31 21.60
N GLU A 83 -4.28 -15.23 21.78
CA GLU A 83 -4.15 -16.47 21.00
C GLU A 83 -5.45 -17.25 20.86
N THR A 84 -6.25 -17.32 21.93
CA THR A 84 -7.52 -18.08 21.93
C THR A 84 -8.63 -17.38 21.14
N ASN A 85 -8.59 -16.05 21.02
CA ASN A 85 -9.74 -15.26 20.54
C ASN A 85 -9.48 -14.57 19.19
N ALA A 86 -8.22 -14.37 18.80
CA ALA A 86 -7.85 -13.51 17.68
C ALA A 86 -8.52 -13.91 16.36
N TYR A 87 -8.44 -15.17 15.95
CA TYR A 87 -8.99 -15.62 14.66
C TYR A 87 -10.49 -15.35 14.56
N GLY A 88 -11.25 -15.82 15.55
CA GLY A 88 -12.71 -15.69 15.58
C GLY A 88 -13.19 -14.25 15.73
N ASN A 89 -12.35 -13.35 16.27
CA ASN A 89 -12.65 -11.93 16.37
C ASN A 89 -12.26 -11.12 15.13
N LEU A 90 -11.49 -11.69 14.21
CA LEU A 90 -10.97 -11.01 13.02
C LEU A 90 -11.71 -11.44 11.75
N VAL A 91 -11.74 -12.75 11.48
CA VAL A 91 -12.11 -13.26 10.18
C VAL A 91 -13.63 -13.28 10.04
N ASN A 92 -14.16 -12.65 8.98
CA ASN A 92 -15.60 -12.48 8.74
C ASN A 92 -16.35 -11.70 9.85
N VAL A 93 -15.64 -10.86 10.62
CA VAL A 93 -16.24 -10.01 11.65
C VAL A 93 -16.31 -8.57 11.17
N ALA A 94 -17.46 -7.91 11.31
CA ALA A 94 -17.61 -6.49 10.99
C ALA A 94 -16.64 -5.63 11.80
N SER A 95 -16.03 -4.62 11.15
CA SER A 95 -15.19 -3.66 11.84
C SER A 95 -16.02 -2.68 12.66
N THR A 96 -15.48 -2.31 13.83
CA THR A 96 -16.08 -1.28 14.69
C THR A 96 -15.72 0.14 14.24
N GLY A 97 -14.58 0.30 13.57
CA GLY A 97 -14.13 1.61 13.07
C GLY A 97 -14.64 1.95 11.68
N ASN A 98 -15.07 0.94 10.91
CA ASN A 98 -15.80 1.11 9.66
C ASN A 98 -16.79 -0.05 9.48
N PRO A 99 -18.09 0.13 9.80
CA PRO A 99 -19.08 -0.94 9.75
C PRO A 99 -19.33 -1.55 8.36
N ASP A 100 -18.96 -0.84 7.29
CA ASP A 100 -19.12 -1.32 5.91
C ASP A 100 -17.99 -2.28 5.48
N MET A 101 -16.96 -2.48 6.33
CA MET A 101 -15.84 -3.38 6.07
C MET A 101 -15.77 -4.50 7.11
N LEU A 102 -15.25 -5.65 6.69
CA LEU A 102 -14.82 -6.70 7.61
C LEU A 102 -13.46 -6.33 8.21
N ARG A 103 -13.19 -6.77 9.44
CA ARG A 103 -11.86 -6.71 10.05
C ARG A 103 -10.85 -7.45 9.18
N VAL A 104 -11.19 -8.67 8.82
CA VAL A 104 -10.53 -9.45 7.76
C VAL A 104 -11.61 -10.03 6.84
N ALA A 105 -11.54 -9.67 5.56
CA ALA A 105 -12.32 -10.23 4.47
C ALA A 105 -11.47 -11.29 3.74
N PRO A 106 -11.73 -12.59 3.94
CA PRO A 106 -10.99 -13.65 3.25
C PRO A 106 -11.02 -13.45 1.72
N GLY A 107 -9.86 -13.56 1.08
CA GLY A 107 -9.70 -13.38 -0.36
C GLY A 107 -9.58 -11.93 -0.83
N SER A 108 -9.66 -10.94 0.07
CA SER A 108 -9.48 -9.53 -0.30
C SER A 108 -8.84 -8.71 0.83
N SER A 109 -7.53 -8.53 0.73
CA SER A 109 -6.75 -7.67 1.62
C SER A 109 -7.12 -6.19 1.46
N SER A 110 -7.55 -5.76 0.26
CA SER A 110 -8.06 -4.41 0.00
C SER A 110 -9.38 -4.11 0.71
N ASP A 111 -10.24 -5.12 0.89
CA ASP A 111 -11.53 -4.97 1.60
C ASP A 111 -11.41 -5.28 3.10
N SER A 112 -10.19 -5.47 3.60
CA SER A 112 -9.90 -5.81 5.00
C SER A 112 -9.48 -4.59 5.82
N TYR A 113 -10.28 -4.24 6.82
CA TYR A 113 -10.02 -3.10 7.69
C TYR A 113 -8.72 -3.23 8.49
N LEU A 114 -8.25 -4.46 8.76
CA LEU A 114 -6.95 -4.72 9.36
C LEU A 114 -5.82 -4.02 8.57
N ILE A 115 -5.82 -4.11 7.24
CA ILE A 115 -4.78 -3.51 6.40
C ILE A 115 -4.85 -1.98 6.44
N ALA A 116 -6.06 -1.41 6.43
CA ALA A 116 -6.25 0.03 6.62
C ALA A 116 -5.66 0.51 7.96
N LYS A 117 -5.89 -0.25 9.05
CA LYS A 117 -5.30 0.04 10.37
C LYS A 117 -3.79 -0.10 10.38
N LEU A 118 -3.21 -1.09 9.72
CA LEU A 118 -1.75 -1.26 9.69
C LEU A 118 -1.02 -0.21 8.85
N THR A 119 -1.68 0.31 7.80
CA THR A 119 -1.10 1.29 6.87
C THR A 119 -1.49 2.74 7.16
N GLY A 120 -2.49 2.97 8.01
CA GLY A 120 -3.04 4.31 8.26
C GLY A 120 -3.83 4.89 7.08
N ASN A 121 -4.24 4.08 6.10
CA ASN A 121 -5.00 4.56 4.95
C ASN A 121 -6.46 4.83 5.33
N GLY A 122 -6.88 6.09 5.31
CA GLY A 122 -8.24 6.49 5.66
C GLY A 122 -8.62 6.29 7.14
N THR A 123 -7.65 5.99 8.00
CA THR A 123 -7.83 5.76 9.44
C THR A 123 -6.54 6.06 10.20
N SER A 124 -6.59 6.16 11.54
CA SER A 124 -5.39 6.14 12.36
C SER A 124 -4.61 4.83 12.22
N GLN A 125 -3.29 4.93 12.08
CA GLN A 125 -2.39 3.78 12.01
C GLN A 125 -2.27 3.07 13.37
N MET A 126 -2.14 1.74 13.35
CA MET A 126 -1.80 0.89 14.48
C MET A 126 -0.44 0.20 14.24
N PRO A 127 0.39 0.04 15.30
CA PRO A 127 0.20 0.57 16.65
C PRO A 127 0.22 2.12 16.72
N PRO A 128 -0.51 2.75 17.65
CA PRO A 128 -0.62 4.21 17.68
C PRO A 128 0.67 4.82 18.24
N ASN A 129 1.21 5.83 17.57
CA ASN A 129 2.45 6.53 17.97
C ASN A 129 3.65 5.59 18.23
N GLY A 130 3.62 4.36 17.71
CA GLY A 130 4.67 3.36 17.82
C GLY A 130 5.35 3.11 16.47
N ASN A 131 6.31 2.18 16.45
CA ASN A 131 6.91 1.76 15.18
C ASN A 131 5.86 1.03 14.34
N ALA A 132 5.65 1.52 13.12
CA ALA A 132 4.86 0.81 12.13
C ALA A 132 5.45 -0.58 11.87
N LEU A 133 4.60 -1.55 11.52
CA LEU A 133 5.10 -2.82 10.99
C LEU A 133 5.86 -2.57 9.68
N SER A 134 6.85 -3.40 9.39
CA SER A 134 7.56 -3.32 8.11
C SER A 134 6.62 -3.61 6.96
N GLN A 135 6.90 -3.03 5.79
CA GLN A 135 6.10 -3.28 4.60
C GLN A 135 6.09 -4.78 4.24
N GLU A 136 7.21 -5.48 4.41
CA GLU A 136 7.31 -6.93 4.24
C GLU A 136 6.34 -7.69 5.16
N THR A 137 6.25 -7.32 6.45
CA THR A 137 5.31 -7.95 7.39
C THR A 137 3.86 -7.72 6.95
N ILE A 138 3.54 -6.49 6.55
CA ILE A 138 2.20 -6.14 6.06
C ILE A 138 1.87 -6.94 4.79
N ASP A 139 2.81 -7.09 3.87
CA ASP A 139 2.59 -7.82 2.61
C ASP A 139 2.39 -9.32 2.83
N LYS A 140 3.09 -9.94 3.81
CA LYS A 140 2.82 -11.33 4.21
C LYS A 140 1.45 -11.51 4.86
N ILE A 141 0.98 -10.53 5.62
CA ILE A 141 -0.39 -10.52 6.16
C ILE A 141 -1.42 -10.35 5.04
N LYS A 142 -1.18 -9.46 4.08
CA LYS A 142 -2.06 -9.31 2.90
C LYS A 142 -2.15 -10.63 2.14
N ALA A 143 -1.01 -11.27 1.86
CA ALA A 143 -0.96 -12.56 1.19
C ALA A 143 -1.76 -13.63 1.95
N TRP A 144 -1.65 -13.69 3.29
CA TRP A 144 -2.49 -14.59 4.10
C TRP A 144 -4.00 -14.31 3.95
N ILE A 145 -4.40 -13.04 3.91
CA ILE A 145 -5.80 -12.66 3.69
C ILE A 145 -6.24 -13.07 2.29
N ASP A 146 -5.44 -12.75 1.27
CA ASP A 146 -5.72 -13.02 -0.14
C ASP A 146 -5.78 -14.53 -0.43
N ASP A 147 -5.01 -15.34 0.30
CA ASP A 147 -5.06 -16.82 0.30
C ASP A 147 -6.26 -17.41 1.08
N GLY A 148 -7.20 -16.57 1.50
CA GLY A 148 -8.44 -16.98 2.15
C GLY A 148 -8.40 -17.00 3.68
N ALA A 149 -7.42 -16.33 4.30
CA ALA A 149 -7.33 -16.14 5.75
C ALA A 149 -7.48 -17.43 6.56
N GLN A 150 -6.72 -18.47 6.19
CA GLN A 150 -6.79 -19.80 6.81
C GLN A 150 -6.37 -19.76 8.29
N ASN A 151 -7.00 -20.59 9.13
CA ASN A 151 -6.58 -20.78 10.52
C ASN A 151 -5.57 -21.93 10.60
N ASN A 152 -4.27 -21.63 10.42
CA ASN A 152 -3.21 -22.61 10.20
C ASN A 152 -1.88 -22.29 10.88
#